data_AF-A0A7S2E9D8-F1
#
_entry.id   AF-A0A7S2E9D8-F1
#
_cell.length_a   1.000
_cell.length_b   1.000
_cell.length_c   1.000
_cell.angle_alpha   90.00
_cell.angle_beta   90.00
_cell.angle_gamma   90.00
#
_symmetry.space_group_name_H-M   'P 1'
#
loop_
_entity.id
_entity.type
_entity.pdbx_description
1 polymer ?
#
loop_
_entity_poly.entity_id
_entity_poly.type
_entity_poly.pdbx_seq_one_letter_code
_entity_poly.pdbx_strand_id
1 'polypeptide(L)'
;AGCVPPVLVLAPSRELARQIAKVFSAFHPVSSGRVAAVFGGAPLERHASLLRRSLDVVVGTPGRVRELVREGHLDTSGVRTMVLDEADVLLNFEDQPEIEMLLESMAGGFPLGLAG
;
A
#
# COMPACT_ATOMS: atom_id res chain seq x y z
N ALA A 1 -5.94 -13.66 9.95
CA ALA A 1 -6.38 -13.00 8.70
C ALA A 1 -5.70 -11.64 8.63
N GLY A 2 -5.11 -11.31 7.47
CA GLY A 2 -4.47 -10.01 7.24
C GLY A 2 -5.50 -8.88 7.09
N CYS A 3 -5.04 -7.64 7.08
CA CYS A 3 -5.88 -6.50 6.73
C CYS A 3 -6.31 -6.58 5.26
N VAL A 4 -7.58 -6.31 4.95
CA VAL A 4 -8.10 -6.29 3.57
C VAL A 4 -8.60 -4.88 3.23
N PRO A 5 -7.72 -3.92 2.90
CA PRO A 5 -8.14 -2.55 2.64
C PRO A 5 -8.74 -2.41 1.23
N PRO A 6 -9.79 -1.59 1.03
CA PRO A 6 -10.32 -1.28 -0.29
C PRO A 6 -9.40 -0.36 -1.12
N VAL A 7 -8.55 0.45 -0.47
CA VAL A 7 -7.65 1.39 -1.14
C VAL A 7 -6.20 1.16 -0.72
N LEU A 8 -5.32 1.07 -1.72
CA LEU A 8 -3.86 1.02 -1.57
C LEU A 8 -3.22 2.19 -2.32
N VAL A 9 -2.38 2.98 -1.64
CA VAL A 9 -1.59 4.04 -2.26
C VAL A 9 -0.11 3.69 -2.12
N LEU A 10 0.60 3.63 -3.23
CA LEU A 10 2.06 3.51 -3.26
C LEU A 10 2.70 4.87 -3.48
N ALA A 11 3.74 5.16 -2.72
CA ALA A 11 4.56 6.35 -2.86
C ALA A 11 6.05 5.97 -2.81
N PRO A 12 6.94 6.67 -3.52
CA PRO A 12 8.33 6.24 -3.69
C PRO A 12 9.18 6.49 -2.42
N SER A 13 8.68 7.29 -1.47
CA SER A 13 9.43 7.61 -0.26
C SER A 13 8.61 7.53 1.02
N ARG A 14 9.33 7.35 2.13
CA ARG A 14 8.77 7.33 3.49
C ARG A 14 8.07 8.65 3.82
N GLU A 15 8.63 9.77 3.37
CA GLU A 15 8.09 11.09 3.66
C GLU A 15 6.78 11.31 2.92
N LEU A 16 6.73 11.00 1.62
CA LEU A 16 5.51 11.10 0.83
C LEU A 16 4.41 10.19 1.38
N ALA A 17 4.73 8.93 1.71
CA ALA A 17 3.77 8.02 2.32
C ALA A 17 3.16 8.59 3.62
N ARG A 18 3.96 9.24 4.47
CA ARG A 18 3.47 9.90 5.70
C ARG A 18 2.59 11.11 5.40
N GLN A 19 2.98 11.92 4.42
CA GLN A 19 2.23 13.11 4.04
C GLN A 19 0.87 12.74 3.47
N ILE A 20 0.82 11.78 2.54
CA ILE A 20 -0.42 11.26 1.97
C ILE A 20 -1.32 10.69 3.07
N ALA A 21 -0.80 9.85 3.96
CA ALA A 21 -1.58 9.29 5.06
C ALA A 21 -2.16 10.37 5.99
N LYS A 22 -1.43 11.46 6.23
CA LYS A 22 -1.91 12.61 7.01
C LYS A 22 -3.05 13.32 6.30
N VAL A 23 -2.95 13.52 4.99
CA VAL A 23 -4.01 14.11 4.16
C VAL A 23 -5.27 13.24 4.21
N PHE A 24 -5.16 11.94 3.95
CA PHE A 24 -6.29 11.02 4.09
C PHE A 24 -6.91 11.06 5.48
N SER A 25 -6.09 11.10 6.53
CA SER A 25 -6.59 11.16 7.92
C SER A 25 -7.33 12.46 8.24
N ALA A 26 -6.99 13.57 7.58
CA ALA A 26 -7.64 14.87 7.79
C ALA A 26 -9.04 14.97 7.15
N PHE A 27 -9.29 14.20 6.08
CA PHE A 27 -10.58 14.19 5.38
C PHE A 27 -11.60 13.20 5.97
N HIS A 28 -11.20 12.33 6.89
CA HIS A 28 -12.11 11.34 7.47
C HIS A 28 -12.83 11.87 8.72
N PRO A 29 -14.15 11.63 8.85
CA PRO A 29 -14.84 11.78 10.13
C PRO A 29 -14.13 10.92 11.19
N VAL A 30 -14.02 11.45 12.41
CA VAL A 30 -13.34 10.84 13.57
C VAL A 30 -13.78 9.39 13.85
N SER A 31 -14.91 8.93 13.30
CA SER A 31 -15.53 7.63 13.55
C SER A 31 -15.44 6.58 12.43
N SER A 32 -14.99 6.90 11.21
CA SER A 32 -15.28 6.00 10.06
C SER A 32 -14.11 5.65 9.13
N GLY A 33 -12.93 6.25 9.28
CA GLY A 33 -11.78 5.97 8.39
C GLY A 33 -10.52 5.57 9.13
N ARG A 34 -10.02 4.35 8.95
CA ARG A 34 -8.72 3.93 9.49
C ARG A 34 -7.68 3.90 8.37
N VAL A 35 -6.74 4.84 8.44
CA VAL A 35 -5.59 4.96 7.53
C VAL A 35 -4.33 4.44 8.23
N ALA A 36 -3.49 3.67 7.53
CA ALA A 36 -2.15 3.35 8.02
C ALA A 36 -1.08 3.68 6.98
N ALA A 37 0.07 4.16 7.45
CA ALA A 37 1.27 4.34 6.65
C ALA A 37 2.26 3.22 6.94
N VAL A 38 2.79 2.54 5.91
CA VAL A 38 3.73 1.43 6.03
C VAL A 38 4.93 1.62 5.11
N PHE A 39 6.15 1.67 5.66
CA PHE A 39 7.36 1.91 4.87
C PHE A 39 8.63 1.40 5.55
N GLY A 40 9.78 1.41 4.85
CA GLY A 40 11.06 0.94 5.39
C GLY A 40 11.57 1.71 6.63
N GLY A 41 12.53 1.11 7.36
CA GLY A 41 13.20 1.77 8.50
C GLY A 41 12.51 1.65 9.86
N ALA A 42 11.40 0.92 9.95
CA ALA A 42 10.83 0.42 11.20
C ALA A 42 10.68 -1.12 11.13
N PRO A 43 10.71 -1.84 12.27
CA PRO A 43 10.46 -3.28 12.31
C PRO A 43 9.12 -3.64 11.63
N LEU A 44 9.09 -4.79 10.96
CA LEU A 44 7.90 -5.26 10.24
C LEU A 44 6.70 -5.41 11.17
N GLU A 45 6.95 -5.91 12.39
CA GLU A 45 5.97 -6.18 13.44
C GLU A 45 5.20 -4.93 13.87
N ARG A 46 5.84 -3.75 13.78
CA ARG A 46 5.19 -2.48 14.08
C ARG A 46 4.07 -2.20 13.08
N HIS A 47 4.32 -2.46 11.79
CA HIS A 47 3.31 -2.30 10.75
C HIS A 47 2.30 -3.45 10.78
N ALA A 48 2.73 -4.69 11.01
CA ALA A 48 1.84 -5.82 11.20
C ALA A 48 0.80 -5.56 12.31
N SER A 49 1.23 -4.94 13.41
CA SER A 49 0.33 -4.57 14.51
C SER A 49 -0.70 -3.51 14.11
N LEU A 50 -0.36 -2.55 13.24
CA LEU A 50 -1.31 -1.57 12.70
C LEU A 50 -2.36 -2.24 11.80
N LEU A 51 -1.93 -3.22 10.99
CA LEU A 51 -2.76 -3.99 10.08
C LEU A 51 -3.70 -4.99 10.79
N ARG A 52 -3.61 -5.16 12.12
CA ARG A 52 -4.62 -5.92 12.87
C ARG A 52 -5.97 -5.20 12.98
N ARG A 53 -6.01 -3.91 12.66
CA ARG A 53 -7.23 -3.10 12.59
C ARG A 53 -7.81 -3.21 11.17
N SER A 54 -9.12 -3.10 10.99
CA SER A 54 -9.69 -3.05 9.63
C SER A 54 -9.46 -1.65 9.03
N LEU A 55 -8.60 -1.56 8.02
CA LEU A 55 -8.23 -0.28 7.42
C LEU A 55 -9.04 -0.02 6.16
N ASP A 56 -9.34 1.25 5.91
CA ASP A 56 -9.98 1.71 4.67
C ASP A 56 -8.92 2.09 3.64
N VAL A 57 -7.79 2.61 4.12
CA VAL A 57 -6.68 3.05 3.28
C VAL A 57 -5.36 2.57 3.86
N VAL A 58 -4.55 1.92 3.04
CA VAL A 58 -3.13 1.68 3.32
C VAL A 58 -2.31 2.53 2.37
N VAL A 59 -1.36 3.27 2.92
CA VAL A 59 -0.38 4.07 2.17
C VAL A 59 1.00 3.50 2.46
N GLY A 60 1.83 3.25 1.45
CA GLY A 60 3.15 2.70 1.72
C GLY A 60 4.15 2.74 0.57
N THR A 61 5.38 2.35 0.88
CA THR A 61 6.44 2.19 -0.12
C THR A 61 6.40 0.76 -0.70
N PRO A 62 6.65 0.54 -2.01
CA PRO A 62 6.46 -0.76 -2.68
C PRO A 62 7.10 -1.93 -1.93
N GLY A 63 8.39 -1.83 -1.61
CA GLY A 63 9.13 -2.90 -0.93
C GLY A 63 8.54 -3.33 0.42
N ARG A 64 8.00 -2.40 1.22
CA ARG A 64 7.38 -2.73 2.52
C ARG A 64 5.97 -3.29 2.36
N VAL A 65 5.19 -2.76 1.42
CA VAL A 65 3.86 -3.31 1.13
C VAL A 65 4.00 -4.76 0.65
N ARG A 66 4.93 -5.01 -0.28
CA ARG A 66 5.28 -6.36 -0.74
C ARG A 66 5.64 -7.29 0.41
N GLU A 67 6.50 -6.85 1.33
CA GLU A 67 6.91 -7.63 2.51
C GLU A 67 5.70 -7.98 3.40
N LEU A 68 4.82 -7.03 3.66
CA LEU A 68 3.60 -7.26 4.46
C LEU A 68 2.60 -8.20 3.78
N VAL A 69 2.51 -8.18 2.45
CA VAL A 69 1.70 -9.12 1.67
C VAL A 69 2.29 -10.53 1.74
N ARG A 70 3.60 -10.66 1.51
CA ARG A 70 4.31 -11.95 1.58
C ARG A 70 4.19 -12.63 2.94
N GLU A 71 4.26 -11.86 4.02
CA GLU A 71 4.11 -12.37 5.39
C GLU A 71 2.63 -12.54 5.83
N GLY A 72 1.66 -12.27 4.94
CA GLY A 72 0.23 -12.46 5.22
C GLY A 72 -0.37 -11.45 6.19
N HIS A 73 0.30 -10.33 6.45
CA HIS A 73 -0.21 -9.24 7.27
C HIS A 73 -1.16 -8.31 6.50
N LEU A 74 -0.95 -8.19 5.19
CA LEU A 74 -1.79 -7.44 4.26
C LEU A 74 -2.33 -8.38 3.19
N ASP A 75 -3.63 -8.28 2.89
CA ASP A 75 -4.30 -9.03 1.85
C ASP A 75 -4.85 -8.04 0.81
N THR A 76 -4.26 -8.11 -0.39
CA THR A 76 -4.55 -7.23 -1.53
C THR A 76 -5.74 -7.71 -2.37
N SER A 77 -6.30 -8.90 -2.10
CA SER A 77 -7.42 -9.44 -2.86
C SER A 77 -8.68 -8.55 -2.80
N GLY A 78 -8.84 -7.78 -1.72
CA GLY A 78 -9.95 -6.84 -1.55
C GLY A 78 -9.66 -5.40 -2.01
N VAL A 79 -8.46 -5.11 -2.53
CA VAL A 79 -8.12 -3.78 -3.03
C VAL A 79 -8.89 -3.52 -4.33
N ARG A 80 -9.65 -2.43 -4.35
CA ARG A 80 -10.46 -1.98 -5.50
C ARG A 80 -9.85 -0.78 -6.20
N THR A 81 -9.05 -0.01 -5.48
CA THR A 81 -8.37 1.18 -5.99
C THR A 81 -6.91 1.13 -5.58
N MET A 82 -6.03 1.18 -6.58
CA MET A 82 -4.60 1.34 -6.39
C MET A 82 -4.17 2.68 -6.99
N VAL A 83 -3.41 3.46 -6.23
CA VAL A 83 -2.87 4.75 -6.66
C VAL A 83 -1.34 4.67 -6.62
N LEU A 84 -0.70 5.10 -7.70
CA LEU A 84 0.75 5.27 -7.79
C LEU A 84 1.04 6.77 -7.74
N ASP A 85 1.58 7.26 -6.62
CA ASP A 85 2.08 8.62 -6.50
C ASP A 85 3.48 8.69 -7.12
N GLU A 86 3.77 9.71 -7.93
CA GLU A 86 5.02 9.80 -8.70
C GLU A 86 5.29 8.51 -9.51
N ALA A 87 4.32 8.11 -10.34
CA ALA A 87 4.34 6.86 -11.09
C ALA A 87 5.58 6.69 -11.98
N ASP A 88 6.14 7.77 -12.51
CA ASP A 88 7.39 7.79 -13.26
C ASP A 88 8.60 7.39 -12.42
N VAL A 89 8.61 7.75 -11.14
CA VAL A 89 9.64 7.32 -10.18
C VAL A 89 9.40 5.87 -9.77
N LEU A 90 8.15 5.51 -9.46
CA LEU A 90 7.78 4.16 -9.02
C LEU A 90 7.96 3.08 -10.10
N LEU A 91 7.82 3.43 -11.37
CA LEU A 91 8.01 2.53 -12.50
C LEU A 91 9.45 2.54 -13.02
N ASN A 92 10.41 2.98 -12.20
CA ASN A 92 11.82 2.77 -12.47
C ASN A 92 12.20 1.28 -12.25
N PHE A 93 13.43 0.92 -12.65
CA PHE A 93 13.91 -0.47 -12.57
C PHE A 93 13.96 -1.05 -11.14
N GLU A 94 14.04 -0.22 -10.10
CA GLU A 94 14.19 -0.68 -8.71
C GLU A 94 12.86 -1.06 -8.05
N ASP A 95 11.77 -0.34 -8.35
CA ASP A 95 10.46 -0.52 -7.71
C ASP A 95 9.43 -1.27 -8.59
N GLN A 96 9.66 -1.34 -9.91
CA GLN A 96 8.76 -1.98 -10.86
C GLN A 96 8.41 -3.45 -10.51
N PRO A 97 9.37 -4.34 -10.15
CA PRO A 97 9.06 -5.73 -9.85
C PRO A 97 8.13 -5.90 -8.63
N GLU A 98 8.30 -5.05 -7.63
CA GLU A 98 7.45 -5.00 -6.43
C GLU A 98 6.01 -4.63 -6.80
N ILE A 99 5.85 -3.65 -7.69
CA ILE A 99 4.56 -3.15 -8.13
C ILE A 99 3.84 -4.20 -8.98
N GLU A 100 4.52 -4.82 -9.93
CA GLU A 100 4.00 -5.92 -10.76
C GLU A 100 3.47 -7.06 -9.88
N MET A 101 4.24 -7.50 -8.89
CA MET A 101 3.79 -8.53 -7.94
C MET A 101 2.51 -8.13 -7.19
N LEU A 102 2.45 -6.87 -6.72
CA LEU A 102 1.28 -6.38 -6.01
C LEU A 102 0.03 -6.38 -6.89
N LEU A 103 0.15 -6.04 -8.17
CA LEU A 103 -0.98 -6.03 -9.10
C LEU A 103 -1.48 -7.43 -9.43
N GLU A 104 -0.57 -8.39 -9.58
CA GLU A 104 -0.89 -9.81 -9.77
C GLU A 104 -1.60 -10.41 -8.54
N SER A 105 -1.27 -9.94 -7.34
CA SER A 105 -1.90 -10.40 -6.10
C SER A 105 -3.34 -9.90 -5.89
N MET A 106 -3.81 -8.95 -6.70
CA MET A 106 -5.15 -8.37 -6.59
C MET A 106 -6.17 -9.19 -7.37
N ALA A 107 -7.37 -9.41 -6.79
CA ALA A 107 -8.40 -10.29 -7.35
C ALA A 107 -8.93 -9.87 -8.73
N GLY A 108 -8.78 -8.59 -9.10
CA GLY A 108 -9.22 -8.06 -10.38
C GLY A 108 -8.24 -8.33 -11.54
N GLY A 109 -6.96 -8.60 -11.24
CA GLY A 109 -5.88 -8.52 -12.22
C GLY A 109 -5.87 -7.16 -12.89
N PHE A 110 -5.03 -6.23 -12.45
CA PHE A 110 -4.80 -5.02 -13.25
C PHE A 110 -3.75 -5.38 -14.31
N PRO A 111 -4.09 -5.53 -15.61
CA PRO A 111 -3.06 -5.60 -16.62
C PRO A 111 -2.41 -4.22 -16.67
N LEU A 112 -1.34 -4.03 -15.90
CA LEU A 112 -0.37 -3.01 -16.24
C LEU A 112 0.30 -3.54 -17.51
N GLY A 113 -0.28 -3.16 -18.64
CA GLY A 113 0.34 -3.32 -19.94
C GLY A 113 1.57 -2.44 -20.00
N LEU A 114 2.62 -2.83 -19.29
CA LEU A 114 3.98 -2.38 -19.54
C LEU A 114 4.49 -3.16 -20.76
N ALA A 115 3.83 -2.93 -21.90
CA ALA A 115 4.38 -3.28 -23.19
C ALA A 115 5.39 -2.19 -23.54
N GLY A 116 6.66 -2.48 -23.25
CA GLY A 116 7.83 -1.87 -23.88
C GLY A 116 8.52 -2.92 -24.74
#